data_AF-A0A6G0VUK7-F1
#
_entry.id   AF-A0A6G0VUK7-F1
#
_cell.length_a   1.000
_cell.length_b   1.000
_cell.length_c   1.000
_cell.angle_alpha   90.00
_cell.angle_beta   90.00
_cell.angle_gamma   90.00
#
_symmetry.space_group_name_H-M   'P 1'
#
loop_
_entity.id
_entity.type
_entity.pdbx_description
1 polymer ?
#
loop_
_entity_poly.entity_id
_entity_poly.type
_entity_poly.pdbx_seq_one_letter_code
_entity_poly.pdbx_strand_id
1 'polypeptide(L)'
;MPPMRRTNIGRRTRNARNINEFRRAHNTPQIRQHVNIRRRSSDVALNRAAFEYDSAVAYNDLMCVDIGSLYIVCQHCKALKFRLETPGLCCSGGTVKLSVLAQPPEPLYSLLYGNTISRQLLALGNGHIPIDVLTGLISFPANFCEFTSSKEELITKVFPSIEVNYNNLDWISEREILAARNKEVDSLNFSIQSKIAGELRSYKSVDSTTDENEAVNYPTEFLNSLDVQGTPPHNLQVKVGSIIIMLRNLNPPKLCNGARLNNVIQSTIIKGNFKGEEVLIPRIPIIPTDLPFQFKRIQFPVRLAFAMTINKSQGQSLEVCGINLEFPCFSHGQLYVTSSRVGKPSSLFIFATENKTKNIVYKNALN
;
A
#
# COMPACT_ATOMS: atom_id res chain seq x y z
N MET A 1 -31.88 57.68 1.00
CA MET A 1 -31.08 58.69 0.29
C MET A 1 -29.68 58.74 0.90
N PRO A 2 -28.63 58.80 0.06
CA PRO A 2 -27.20 58.74 0.43
C PRO A 2 -26.72 60.16 0.84
N PRO A 3 -25.49 60.42 1.35
CA PRO A 3 -24.22 60.33 0.58
C PRO A 3 -23.00 59.99 1.50
N MET A 4 -21.71 59.92 1.15
CA MET A 4 -20.89 59.99 -0.06
C MET A 4 -19.50 59.44 0.31
N ARG A 5 -18.77 58.90 -0.67
CA ARG A 5 -17.32 58.67 -0.63
C ARG A 5 -16.55 59.99 -0.77
N ARG A 6 -15.38 60.11 -0.12
CA ARG A 6 -14.06 60.49 -0.70
C ARG A 6 -13.01 60.72 0.41
N THR A 7 -12.04 59.82 0.56
CA THR A 7 -10.64 59.82 0.02
C THR A 7 -9.59 60.50 0.90
N ASN A 8 -8.61 59.67 1.29
CA ASN A 8 -7.16 59.87 1.24
C ASN A 8 -6.37 60.58 2.36
N ILE A 9 -5.23 59.94 2.63
CA ILE A 9 -3.94 60.44 3.16
C ILE A 9 -3.72 60.31 4.67
N GLY A 10 -2.72 59.47 5.01
CA GLY A 10 -1.63 59.93 5.88
C GLY A 10 -1.50 59.30 7.26
N ARG A 11 -0.69 58.23 7.31
CA ARG A 11 0.49 58.07 8.20
C ARG A 11 0.35 58.30 9.73
N ARG A 12 0.89 57.29 10.46
CA ARG A 12 1.35 57.28 11.89
C ARG A 12 0.18 57.09 12.86
N THR A 13 0.14 56.15 13.81
CA THR A 13 1.15 55.53 14.66
C THR A 13 0.59 54.24 15.28
N ARG A 14 1.28 53.10 15.19
CA ARG A 14 1.15 51.99 16.17
C ARG A 14 2.41 51.10 16.19
N ASN A 15 3.57 51.72 16.43
CA ASN A 15 4.80 51.01 16.75
C ASN A 15 5.23 51.37 18.18
N ALA A 16 4.65 50.68 19.15
CA ALA A 16 5.19 50.60 20.50
C ALA A 16 4.71 49.30 21.16
N ARG A 17 5.01 48.16 20.51
CA ARG A 17 4.97 46.82 21.14
C ARG A 17 5.80 45.75 20.43
N ASN A 18 6.75 46.12 19.55
CA ASN A 18 7.58 45.16 18.80
C ASN A 18 9.08 45.54 18.72
N ILE A 19 9.64 46.14 19.78
CA ILE A 19 11.08 46.47 19.86
C ILE A 19 11.88 45.42 20.65
N ASN A 20 11.22 44.47 21.33
CA ASN A 20 11.90 43.39 22.06
C ASN A 20 11.88 42.01 21.37
N GLU A 21 11.17 41.84 20.24
CA GLU A 21 11.21 40.58 19.46
C GLU A 21 12.12 40.64 18.22
N PHE A 22 12.46 41.82 17.70
CA PHE A 22 13.42 41.93 16.58
C PHE A 22 14.90 41.91 16.99
N ARG A 23 15.20 41.92 18.30
CA ARG A 23 16.59 41.81 18.81
C ARG A 23 17.03 40.39 19.19
N ARG A 24 16.17 39.38 19.00
CA ARG A 24 16.53 37.95 19.21
C ARG A 24 16.65 37.14 17.92
N ALA A 25 16.42 37.74 16.74
CA ALA A 25 16.44 37.04 15.45
C ALA A 25 17.68 37.30 14.56
N HIS A 26 18.70 38.03 15.04
CA HIS A 26 19.93 38.32 14.26
C HIS A 26 21.26 37.95 14.95
N ASN A 27 21.22 37.07 15.96
CA ASN A 27 22.42 36.43 16.50
C ASN A 27 22.43 34.94 16.15
N THR A 28 22.55 34.65 14.86
CA THR A 28 22.91 33.32 14.35
C THR A 28 24.40 33.34 13.96
N PRO A 29 25.21 32.34 14.35
CA PRO A 29 26.66 32.31 14.14
C PRO A 29 27.12 32.25 12.67
N GLN A 30 26.21 32.34 11.70
CA GLN A 30 26.45 32.13 10.27
C GLN A 30 26.96 33.37 9.51
N ILE A 31 26.77 34.60 10.02
CA ILE A 31 27.26 35.82 9.32
C ILE A 31 28.69 36.20 9.74
N ARG A 32 29.16 35.74 10.91
CA ARG A 32 30.57 35.97 11.35
C ARG A 32 31.59 35.07 10.67
N GLN A 33 31.19 33.97 10.03
CA GLN A 33 32.10 33.10 9.30
C GLN A 33 32.39 33.61 7.87
N HIS A 34 31.44 34.28 7.22
CA HIS A 34 31.63 34.78 5.85
C HIS A 34 32.61 35.96 5.71
N VAL A 35 32.87 36.72 6.78
CA VAL A 35 33.83 37.84 6.75
C VAL A 35 35.26 37.38 7.10
N ASN A 36 35.42 36.26 7.82
CA ASN A 36 36.73 35.76 8.26
C ASN A 36 37.41 34.80 7.28
N ILE A 37 36.71 34.29 6.25
CA ILE A 37 37.31 33.40 5.24
C ILE A 37 38.08 34.18 4.17
N ARG A 38 37.70 35.44 3.88
CA ARG A 38 38.39 36.28 2.88
C ARG A 38 39.78 36.79 3.31
N ARG A 39 40.21 36.52 4.55
CA ARG A 39 41.53 36.95 5.08
C ARG A 39 42.49 35.79 5.41
N ARG A 40 42.16 34.55 5.06
CA ARG A 40 43.06 33.37 5.23
C ARG A 40 43.49 32.72 3.91
N SER A 41 43.44 33.48 2.82
CA SER A 41 43.77 33.04 1.46
C SER A 41 45.28 33.02 1.15
N SER A 42 46.15 32.73 2.14
CA SER A 42 47.58 32.57 1.85
C SER A 42 48.27 31.39 2.51
N ASP A 43 47.61 30.53 3.29
CA ASP A 43 48.31 29.35 3.84
C ASP A 43 47.39 28.23 4.37
N VAL A 44 46.36 27.83 3.61
CA VAL A 44 45.65 26.58 3.94
C VAL A 44 46.49 25.40 3.46
N ALA A 45 47.24 24.80 4.37
CA ALA A 45 47.92 23.54 4.13
C ALA A 45 46.89 22.42 3.91
N LEU A 46 46.52 22.17 2.65
CA LEU A 46 45.57 21.12 2.23
C LEU A 46 46.18 19.70 2.28
N ASN A 47 47.31 19.54 2.98
CA ASN A 47 47.94 18.24 3.15
C ASN A 47 46.94 17.29 3.82
N ARG A 48 46.53 16.24 3.09
CA ARG A 48 45.57 15.20 3.51
C ARG A 48 44.10 15.62 3.60
N ALA A 49 43.71 16.79 3.08
CA ALA A 49 42.32 17.24 3.07
C ALA A 49 41.33 16.25 2.41
N ALA A 50 41.82 15.40 1.49
CA ALA A 50 41.01 14.34 0.88
C ALA A 50 40.50 13.27 1.88
N PHE A 51 41.14 13.11 3.04
CA PHE A 51 40.72 12.17 4.09
C PHE A 51 39.74 12.80 5.10
N GLU A 52 39.58 14.12 5.05
CA GLU A 52 38.69 14.91 5.92
C GLU A 52 37.77 15.76 5.04
N TYR A 53 36.99 15.08 4.19
CA TYR A 53 36.06 15.74 3.27
C TYR A 53 34.94 16.47 4.02
N ASP A 54 34.77 17.77 3.74
CA ASP A 54 33.67 18.61 4.24
C ASP A 54 32.81 19.12 3.08
N SER A 55 31.56 18.67 3.00
CA SER A 55 30.63 19.04 1.94
C SER A 55 30.23 20.51 1.94
N ALA A 56 30.54 21.28 2.99
CA ALA A 56 30.28 22.72 3.07
C ALA A 56 31.38 23.57 2.40
N VAL A 57 32.52 22.97 2.04
CA VAL A 57 33.64 23.68 1.42
C VAL A 57 33.53 23.64 -0.10
N ALA A 58 33.54 24.82 -0.74
CA ALA A 58 33.60 24.95 -2.19
C ALA A 58 35.05 24.74 -2.69
N TYR A 59 35.51 23.49 -2.73
CA TYR A 59 36.88 23.15 -3.12
C TYR A 59 37.25 23.61 -4.53
N ASN A 60 36.28 23.80 -5.43
CA ASN A 60 36.49 24.32 -6.78
C ASN A 60 37.03 25.75 -6.82
N ASP A 61 36.81 26.54 -5.75
CA ASP A 61 37.23 27.95 -5.69
C ASP A 61 38.64 28.12 -5.07
N LEU A 62 39.27 27.03 -4.63
CA LEU A 62 40.61 27.05 -4.05
C LEU A 62 41.67 26.98 -5.16
N MET A 63 42.35 28.11 -5.43
CA MET A 63 43.44 28.21 -6.42
C MET A 63 44.62 27.24 -6.19
N CYS A 64 44.71 26.61 -5.02
CA CYS A 64 45.74 25.63 -4.67
C CYS A 64 45.35 24.16 -4.93
N VAL A 65 44.11 23.88 -5.36
CA VAL A 65 43.64 22.54 -5.73
C VAL A 65 43.55 22.44 -7.24
N ASP A 66 44.69 22.18 -7.89
CA ASP A 66 44.72 21.84 -9.32
C ASP A 66 44.99 20.33 -9.47
N ILE A 67 43.91 19.55 -9.56
CA ILE A 67 43.99 18.10 -9.81
C ILE A 67 44.32 17.83 -11.30
N GLY A 68 44.17 18.84 -12.18
CA GLY A 68 44.39 18.74 -13.62
C GLY A 68 43.37 17.85 -14.34
N SER A 69 43.48 17.75 -15.66
CA SER A 69 42.66 16.83 -16.47
C SER A 69 43.29 15.43 -16.55
N LEU A 70 42.44 14.40 -16.67
CA LEU A 70 42.83 13.03 -16.98
C LEU A 70 43.12 12.90 -18.48
N TYR A 71 44.39 12.95 -18.88
CA TYR A 71 44.76 12.86 -20.30
C TYR A 71 45.95 11.93 -20.58
N ILE A 72 46.60 11.40 -19.55
CA ILE A 72 47.70 10.44 -19.75
C ILE A 72 47.12 9.04 -19.88
N VAL A 73 47.34 8.38 -21.02
CA VAL A 73 46.87 7.01 -21.23
C VAL A 73 47.82 6.02 -20.56
N CYS A 74 47.30 5.18 -19.67
CA CYS A 74 48.04 4.07 -19.10
C CYS A 74 48.45 3.08 -20.20
N GLN A 75 49.74 2.77 -20.30
CA GLN A 75 50.20 1.83 -21.33
C GLN A 75 49.69 0.39 -21.10
N HIS A 76 49.41 0.00 -19.85
CA HIS A 76 48.96 -1.34 -19.48
C HIS A 76 47.44 -1.54 -19.62
N CYS A 77 46.62 -0.72 -18.93
CA CYS A 77 45.17 -0.90 -18.90
C CYS A 77 44.38 0.11 -19.76
N LYS A 78 45.07 1.02 -20.46
CA LYS A 78 44.48 2.09 -21.30
C LYS A 78 43.59 3.11 -20.57
N ALA A 79 43.46 3.03 -19.24
CA ALA A 79 42.77 4.05 -18.46
C ALA A 79 43.48 5.41 -18.53
N LEU A 80 42.72 6.50 -18.48
CA LEU A 80 43.25 7.85 -18.37
C LEU A 80 43.74 8.12 -16.94
N LYS A 81 44.88 8.80 -16.82
CA LYS A 81 45.59 9.12 -15.57
C LYS A 81 45.84 10.61 -15.44
N PHE A 82 46.04 11.07 -14.20
CA PHE A 82 46.49 12.43 -13.93
C PHE A 82 48.01 12.56 -14.19
N ARG A 83 48.46 13.77 -14.51
CA ARG A 83 49.87 14.05 -14.81
C ARG A 83 50.82 13.67 -13.68
N LEU A 84 50.38 13.80 -12.43
CA LEU A 84 51.17 13.59 -11.22
C LEU A 84 50.76 12.31 -10.46
N GLU A 85 49.98 11.43 -11.07
CA GLU A 85 49.54 10.19 -10.43
C GLU A 85 50.74 9.25 -10.19
N THR A 86 50.86 8.70 -8.99
CA THR A 86 51.97 7.81 -8.63
C THR A 86 51.96 6.56 -9.52
N PRO A 87 53.13 6.13 -10.07
CA PRO A 87 53.22 4.90 -10.84
C PRO A 87 52.65 3.70 -10.06
N GLY A 88 51.68 2.99 -10.64
CA GLY A 88 51.05 1.82 -10.03
C GLY A 88 49.64 2.03 -9.48
N LEU A 89 49.18 3.29 -9.32
CA LEU A 89 47.89 3.60 -8.69
C LEU A 89 46.68 3.10 -9.52
N CYS A 90 46.68 3.33 -10.84
CA CYS A 90 45.59 2.83 -11.70
C CYS A 90 45.64 1.30 -11.94
N CYS A 91 46.84 0.71 -11.91
CA CYS A 91 47.09 -0.71 -12.12
C CYS A 91 48.50 -1.03 -11.63
N SER A 92 48.66 -2.08 -10.83
CA SER A 92 49.97 -2.54 -10.38
C SER A 92 50.73 -3.20 -11.54
N GLY A 93 51.30 -2.39 -12.45
CA GLY A 93 51.97 -2.86 -13.67
C GLY A 93 51.09 -3.66 -14.64
N GLY A 94 49.77 -3.41 -14.66
CA GLY A 94 48.81 -4.17 -15.45
C GLY A 94 48.17 -5.37 -14.74
N THR A 95 48.57 -5.66 -13.51
CA THR A 95 47.91 -6.69 -12.69
C THR A 95 46.89 -6.06 -11.74
N VAL A 96 45.73 -5.71 -12.27
CA VAL A 96 44.57 -5.40 -11.41
C VAL A 96 43.91 -6.72 -11.05
N LYS A 97 44.36 -7.34 -9.95
CA LYS A 97 43.63 -8.45 -9.35
C LYS A 97 42.69 -7.88 -8.29
N LEU A 98 41.52 -7.41 -8.73
CA LEU A 98 40.44 -7.13 -7.79
C LEU A 98 40.11 -8.47 -7.11
N SER A 99 40.44 -8.59 -5.83
CA SER A 99 39.89 -9.67 -5.02
C SER A 99 38.37 -9.61 -5.17
N VAL A 100 37.75 -10.73 -5.56
CA VAL A 100 36.30 -10.85 -5.59
C VAL A 100 35.81 -10.36 -4.23
N LEU A 101 35.05 -9.26 -4.20
CA LEU A 101 34.49 -8.76 -2.96
C LEU A 101 33.68 -9.91 -2.35
N ALA A 102 34.06 -10.33 -1.15
CA ALA A 102 33.28 -11.31 -0.42
C ALA A 102 31.85 -10.78 -0.31
N GLN A 103 30.87 -11.65 -0.55
CA GLN A 103 29.48 -11.24 -0.43
C GLN A 103 29.27 -10.65 0.98
N PRO A 104 28.68 -9.45 1.10
CA PRO A 104 28.41 -8.88 2.40
C PRO A 104 27.57 -9.85 3.25
N PRO A 105 27.76 -9.87 4.58
CA PRO A 105 26.90 -10.67 5.44
C PRO A 105 25.47 -10.13 5.44
N GLU A 106 24.50 -10.99 5.74
CA GLU A 106 23.12 -10.57 5.97
C GLU A 106 23.05 -9.66 7.22
N PRO A 107 22.18 -8.62 7.23
CA PRO A 107 21.10 -8.31 6.28
C PRO A 107 21.51 -7.46 5.06
N LEU A 108 22.80 -7.14 4.92
CA LEU A 108 23.31 -6.10 4.02
C LEU A 108 23.36 -6.58 2.55
N TYR A 109 23.55 -7.87 2.33
CA TYR A 109 23.43 -8.50 1.00
C TYR A 109 22.00 -8.45 0.46
N SER A 110 21.02 -8.85 1.27
CA SER A 110 19.61 -8.74 0.90
C SER A 110 19.15 -7.29 0.70
N LEU A 111 19.76 -6.34 1.40
CA LEU A 111 19.48 -4.91 1.21
C LEU A 111 20.07 -4.36 -0.10
N LEU A 112 21.32 -4.73 -0.43
CA LEU A 112 22.04 -4.23 -1.60
C LEU A 112 21.59 -4.89 -2.91
N TYR A 113 21.27 -6.18 -2.86
CA TYR A 113 20.89 -6.95 -4.05
C TYR A 113 19.38 -7.20 -4.10
N GLY A 114 18.62 -6.88 -3.06
CA GLY A 114 17.20 -7.17 -2.94
C GLY A 114 16.98 -8.65 -2.63
N ASN A 115 16.06 -8.94 -1.70
CA ASN A 115 15.55 -10.29 -1.51
C ASN A 115 15.07 -10.86 -2.86
N THR A 116 15.26 -12.16 -3.08
CA THR A 116 14.82 -12.89 -4.29
C THR A 116 13.36 -12.58 -4.63
N ILE A 117 12.48 -12.45 -3.63
CA ILE A 117 11.05 -12.20 -3.85
C ILE A 117 10.77 -10.83 -4.47
N SER A 118 11.47 -9.76 -4.11
CA SER A 118 11.24 -8.43 -4.69
C SER A 118 11.59 -8.42 -6.17
N ARG A 119 12.69 -9.08 -6.57
CA ARG A 119 13.05 -9.26 -7.98
C ARG A 119 12.04 -10.13 -8.72
N GLN A 120 11.58 -11.22 -8.12
CA GLN A 120 10.56 -12.10 -8.71
C GLN A 120 9.23 -11.36 -8.87
N LEU A 121 8.82 -10.54 -7.90
CA LEU A 121 7.64 -9.68 -7.98
C LEU A 121 7.78 -8.63 -9.09
N LEU A 122 8.93 -7.99 -9.22
CA LEU A 122 9.19 -7.06 -10.33
C LEU A 122 9.14 -7.78 -11.69
N ALA A 123 9.71 -8.98 -11.80
CA ALA A 123 9.63 -9.78 -13.01
C ALA A 123 8.18 -10.19 -13.34
N LEU A 124 7.37 -10.53 -12.33
CA LEU A 124 5.94 -10.77 -12.47
C LEU A 124 5.20 -9.53 -12.98
N GLY A 125 5.42 -8.37 -12.35
CA GLY A 125 4.79 -7.10 -12.71
C GLY A 125 5.15 -6.60 -14.10
N ASN A 126 6.41 -6.79 -14.51
CA ASN A 126 6.91 -6.41 -15.83
C ASN A 126 6.59 -7.43 -16.92
N GLY A 127 5.98 -8.57 -16.58
CA GLY A 127 5.67 -9.62 -17.54
C GLY A 127 6.91 -10.33 -18.11
N HIS A 128 7.99 -10.38 -17.33
CA HIS A 128 9.24 -11.06 -17.69
C HIS A 128 9.23 -12.56 -17.32
N ILE A 129 8.18 -13.05 -16.67
CA ILE A 129 8.02 -14.48 -16.38
C ILE A 129 7.66 -15.21 -17.69
N PRO A 130 8.35 -16.33 -18.02
CA PRO A 130 8.05 -17.12 -19.20
C PRO A 130 6.58 -17.56 -19.24
N ILE A 131 5.95 -17.35 -20.40
CA ILE A 131 4.58 -17.78 -20.68
C ILE A 131 4.65 -19.03 -21.55
N ASP A 132 3.95 -20.08 -21.15
CA ASP A 132 3.75 -21.27 -21.97
C ASP A 132 2.92 -20.90 -23.20
N VAL A 133 3.49 -21.09 -24.39
CA VAL A 133 2.90 -20.68 -25.67
C VAL A 133 1.61 -21.43 -25.98
N LEU A 134 1.46 -22.68 -25.50
CA LEU A 134 0.30 -23.51 -25.78
C LEU A 134 -0.88 -23.15 -24.87
N THR A 135 -0.61 -22.86 -23.59
CA THR A 135 -1.66 -22.62 -22.59
C THR A 135 -1.90 -21.13 -22.32
N GLY A 136 -0.95 -20.27 -22.64
CA GLY A 136 -0.96 -18.85 -22.28
C GLY A 136 -0.82 -18.60 -20.77
N LEU A 137 -0.33 -19.60 -20.02
CA LEU A 137 -0.18 -19.56 -18.56
C LEU A 137 1.28 -19.39 -18.15
N ILE A 138 1.50 -18.81 -16.97
CA ILE A 138 2.80 -18.75 -16.31
C ILE A 138 2.91 -19.81 -15.22
N SER A 139 4.15 -20.23 -14.96
CA SER A 139 4.51 -20.95 -13.73
C SER A 139 5.22 -19.99 -12.78
N PHE A 140 4.89 -20.06 -11.49
CA PHE A 140 5.51 -19.17 -10.52
C PHE A 140 6.99 -19.54 -10.30
N PRO A 141 7.86 -18.55 -10.02
CA PRO A 141 9.26 -18.82 -9.68
C PRO A 141 9.40 -19.71 -8.44
N ALA A 142 10.52 -20.41 -8.33
CA ALA A 142 10.82 -21.21 -7.14
C ALA A 142 10.86 -20.31 -5.87
N ASN A 143 10.30 -20.81 -4.77
CA ASN A 143 10.18 -20.12 -3.48
C ASN A 143 9.39 -18.81 -3.52
N PHE A 144 8.48 -18.64 -4.50
CA PHE A 144 7.64 -17.45 -4.60
C PHE A 144 6.45 -17.46 -3.62
N CYS A 145 5.85 -18.64 -3.42
CA CYS A 145 4.68 -18.85 -2.57
C CYS A 145 4.59 -20.32 -2.14
N GLU A 146 3.73 -20.61 -1.16
CA GLU A 146 3.28 -21.97 -0.86
C GLU A 146 2.02 -22.28 -1.66
N PHE A 147 2.08 -23.31 -2.51
CA PHE A 147 0.88 -23.78 -3.21
C PHE A 147 0.00 -24.63 -2.29
N THR A 148 -1.30 -24.51 -2.50
CA THR A 148 -2.32 -25.32 -1.84
C THR A 148 -3.06 -26.14 -2.89
N SER A 149 -3.44 -27.37 -2.56
CA SER A 149 -4.06 -28.33 -3.48
C SER A 149 -5.57 -28.13 -3.62
N SER A 150 -6.20 -27.43 -2.68
CA SER A 150 -7.64 -27.14 -2.68
C SER A 150 -7.96 -25.80 -2.01
N LYS A 151 -9.19 -25.31 -2.21
CA LYS A 151 -9.71 -24.11 -1.53
C LYS A 151 -9.78 -24.31 -0.01
N GLU A 152 -10.09 -25.52 0.44
CA GLU A 152 -10.17 -25.87 1.86
C GLU A 152 -8.78 -25.84 2.52
N GLU A 153 -7.76 -26.31 1.81
CA GLU A 153 -6.37 -26.21 2.27
C GLU A 153 -5.92 -24.75 2.34
N LEU A 154 -6.25 -23.93 1.33
CA LEU A 154 -5.99 -22.49 1.34
C LEU A 154 -6.60 -21.80 2.57
N ILE A 155 -7.89 -22.08 2.85
CA ILE A 155 -8.56 -21.54 4.04
C ILE A 155 -7.83 -21.97 5.32
N THR A 156 -7.43 -23.22 5.42
CA THR A 156 -6.79 -23.77 6.62
C THR A 156 -5.38 -23.20 6.83
N LYS A 157 -4.64 -22.94 5.76
CA LYS A 157 -3.31 -22.31 5.81
C LYS A 157 -3.37 -20.83 6.21
N VAL A 158 -4.35 -20.09 5.68
CA VAL A 158 -4.51 -18.66 5.98
C VAL A 158 -5.14 -18.43 7.36
N PHE A 159 -6.15 -19.24 7.71
CA PHE A 159 -6.87 -19.17 8.98
C PHE A 159 -6.73 -20.49 9.75
N PRO A 160 -5.54 -20.81 10.28
CA PRO A 160 -5.34 -22.03 11.05
C PRO A 160 -6.19 -22.02 12.32
N SER A 161 -6.94 -23.09 12.53
CA SER A 161 -7.84 -23.29 13.66
C SER A 161 -8.78 -22.10 13.93
N ILE A 162 -9.44 -21.63 12.87
CA ILE A 162 -10.37 -20.49 12.94
C ILE A 162 -11.48 -20.70 13.98
N GLU A 163 -11.90 -21.94 14.21
CA GLU A 163 -12.89 -22.33 15.20
C GLU A 163 -12.51 -21.95 16.64
N VAL A 164 -11.22 -21.76 16.93
CA VAL A 164 -10.72 -21.28 18.23
C VAL A 164 -10.25 -19.83 18.15
N ASN A 165 -9.55 -19.47 17.07
CA ASN A 165 -8.82 -18.21 16.96
C ASN A 165 -9.68 -17.01 16.55
N TYR A 166 -10.94 -17.21 16.16
CA TYR A 166 -11.80 -16.11 15.66
C TYR A 166 -12.03 -14.97 16.67
N ASN A 167 -11.85 -15.21 17.97
CA ASN A 167 -11.97 -14.18 19.02
C ASN A 167 -10.70 -13.32 19.16
N ASN A 168 -9.56 -13.72 18.57
CA ASN A 168 -8.33 -12.96 18.62
C ASN A 168 -8.32 -11.90 17.52
N LEU A 169 -8.63 -10.65 17.88
CA LEU A 169 -8.76 -9.53 16.96
C LEU A 169 -7.45 -9.20 16.22
N ASP A 170 -6.32 -9.28 16.91
CA ASP A 170 -5.01 -9.00 16.30
C ASP A 170 -4.69 -10.06 15.24
N TRP A 171 -4.83 -11.34 15.62
CA TRP A 171 -4.60 -12.46 14.72
C TRP A 171 -5.50 -12.40 13.49
N ILE A 172 -6.80 -12.15 13.68
CA ILE A 172 -7.75 -12.20 12.58
C ILE A 172 -7.63 -11.01 11.63
N SER A 173 -7.16 -9.86 12.13
CA SER A 173 -6.99 -8.65 11.32
C SER A 173 -5.87 -8.75 10.29
N GLU A 174 -4.82 -9.53 10.56
CA GLU A 174 -3.63 -9.58 9.70
C GLU A 174 -3.69 -10.65 8.59
N ARG A 175 -4.86 -11.28 8.40
CA ARG A 175 -5.10 -12.40 7.49
C ARG A 175 -6.24 -12.10 6.53
N GLU A 176 -6.06 -12.47 5.27
CA GLU A 176 -7.12 -12.33 4.28
C GLU A 176 -6.93 -13.26 3.08
N ILE A 177 -8.03 -13.63 2.42
CA ILE A 177 -8.00 -14.33 1.14
C ILE A 177 -8.47 -13.41 0.01
N LEU A 178 -7.72 -13.37 -1.07
CA LEU A 178 -8.01 -12.55 -2.23
C LEU A 178 -8.49 -13.42 -3.40
N ALA A 179 -9.52 -12.96 -4.09
CA ALA A 179 -9.99 -13.60 -5.33
C ALA A 179 -10.33 -12.55 -6.40
N ALA A 180 -10.25 -12.93 -7.67
CA ALA A 180 -10.49 -11.99 -8.77
C ALA A 180 -11.96 -11.54 -8.86
N ARG A 181 -12.92 -12.44 -8.57
CA ARG A 181 -14.36 -12.20 -8.81
C ARG A 181 -15.17 -12.24 -7.51
N ASN A 182 -16.22 -11.42 -7.43
CA ASN A 182 -17.09 -11.31 -6.25
C ASN A 182 -17.73 -12.66 -5.86
N LYS A 183 -18.18 -13.46 -6.83
CA LYS A 183 -18.79 -14.77 -6.57
C LYS A 183 -17.89 -15.73 -5.78
N GLU A 184 -16.58 -15.71 -6.07
CA GLU A 184 -15.60 -16.53 -5.36
C GLU A 184 -15.36 -15.98 -3.96
N VAL A 185 -15.30 -14.66 -3.81
CA VAL A 185 -15.20 -13.98 -2.51
C VAL A 185 -16.38 -14.35 -1.61
N ASP A 186 -17.60 -14.27 -2.12
CA ASP A 186 -18.80 -14.62 -1.36
C ASP A 186 -18.76 -16.11 -0.95
N SER A 187 -18.41 -17.01 -1.88
CA SER A 187 -18.27 -18.45 -1.57
C SER A 187 -17.22 -18.72 -0.49
N LEU A 188 -16.05 -18.07 -0.55
CA LEU A 188 -14.99 -18.21 0.44
C LEU A 188 -15.46 -17.68 1.80
N ASN A 189 -16.08 -16.51 1.83
CA ASN A 189 -16.63 -15.91 3.05
C ASN A 189 -17.63 -16.85 3.74
N PHE A 190 -18.54 -17.47 2.99
CA PHE A 190 -19.49 -18.44 3.55
C PHE A 190 -18.79 -19.71 4.06
N SER A 191 -17.83 -20.27 3.31
CA SER A 191 -17.06 -21.44 3.72
C SER A 191 -16.21 -21.20 4.97
N ILE A 192 -15.71 -19.98 5.16
CA ILE A 192 -14.93 -19.60 6.34
C ILE A 192 -15.84 -19.39 7.55
N GLN A 193 -16.94 -18.64 7.38
CA GLN A 193 -17.94 -18.42 8.43
C GLN A 193 -18.59 -19.72 8.92
N SER A 194 -18.80 -20.71 8.04
CA SER A 194 -19.41 -21.98 8.42
C SER A 194 -18.59 -22.73 9.48
N LYS A 195 -17.26 -22.57 9.48
CA LYS A 195 -16.32 -23.14 10.46
C LYS A 195 -16.36 -22.46 11.84
N ILE A 196 -16.89 -21.24 11.93
CA ILE A 196 -16.99 -20.50 13.20
C ILE A 196 -18.17 -21.02 14.02
N ALA A 197 -17.95 -21.25 15.31
CA ALA A 197 -18.99 -21.60 16.26
C ALA A 197 -19.93 -20.42 16.49
N GLY A 198 -21.24 -20.66 16.44
CA GLY A 198 -22.24 -19.63 16.69
C GLY A 198 -23.49 -19.81 15.85
N GLU A 199 -24.58 -19.21 16.32
CA GLU A 199 -25.86 -19.20 15.62
C GLU A 199 -25.78 -18.31 14.37
N LEU A 200 -26.20 -18.85 13.22
CA LEU A 200 -26.31 -18.10 11.98
C LEU A 200 -27.56 -17.21 12.03
N ARG A 201 -27.36 -15.90 12.09
CA ARG A 201 -28.45 -14.92 12.00
C ARG A 201 -28.63 -14.44 10.58
N SER A 202 -29.86 -14.49 10.10
CA SER A 202 -30.27 -14.04 8.77
C SER A 202 -31.05 -12.73 8.88
N TYR A 203 -30.62 -11.73 8.12
CA TYR A 203 -31.22 -10.40 8.06
C TYR A 203 -31.67 -10.13 6.64
N LYS A 204 -32.97 -10.24 6.37
CA LYS A 204 -33.56 -9.85 5.09
C LYS A 204 -33.65 -8.32 4.96
N SER A 205 -33.33 -7.80 3.79
CA SER A 205 -33.50 -6.40 3.44
C SER A 205 -34.96 -6.07 3.16
N VAL A 206 -35.27 -4.78 3.15
CA VAL A 206 -36.54 -4.25 2.64
C VAL A 206 -36.23 -3.48 1.37
N ASP A 207 -36.71 -3.97 0.24
CA ASP A 207 -36.44 -3.42 -1.07
C ASP A 207 -37.71 -2.81 -1.65
N SER A 208 -37.60 -1.62 -2.24
CA SER A 208 -38.72 -0.92 -2.88
C SER A 208 -38.22 -0.10 -4.07
N THR A 209 -39.06 0.13 -5.07
CA THR A 209 -38.78 1.19 -6.07
C THR A 209 -38.85 2.56 -5.39
N THR A 210 -38.19 3.57 -5.95
CA THR A 210 -38.36 4.96 -5.48
C THR A 210 -39.55 5.65 -6.13
N ASP A 211 -39.96 5.21 -7.32
CA ASP A 211 -41.18 5.63 -8.00
C ASP A 211 -42.26 4.56 -7.84
N GLU A 212 -43.42 4.95 -7.31
CA GLU A 212 -44.58 4.08 -7.11
C GLU A 212 -45.18 3.58 -8.43
N ASN A 213 -45.04 4.35 -9.52
CA ASN A 213 -45.52 3.94 -10.84
C ASN A 213 -44.68 2.80 -11.43
N GLU A 214 -43.40 2.73 -11.06
CA GLU A 214 -42.48 1.66 -11.47
C GLU A 214 -42.63 0.39 -10.64
N ALA A 215 -43.34 0.43 -9.51
CA ALA A 215 -43.54 -0.74 -8.64
C ALA A 215 -44.29 -1.88 -9.35
N VAL A 216 -45.12 -1.56 -10.35
CA VAL A 216 -45.80 -2.55 -11.20
C VAL A 216 -44.81 -3.22 -12.17
N ASN A 217 -43.79 -2.49 -12.61
CA ASN A 217 -42.79 -2.99 -13.57
C ASN A 217 -41.68 -3.80 -12.88
N TYR A 218 -41.38 -3.49 -11.61
CA TYR A 218 -40.31 -4.12 -10.85
C TYR A 218 -40.85 -4.72 -9.54
N PRO A 219 -41.30 -6.00 -9.56
CA PRO A 219 -41.81 -6.65 -8.37
C PRO A 219 -40.72 -6.82 -7.30
N THR A 220 -41.12 -6.93 -6.03
CA THR A 220 -40.18 -6.97 -4.90
C THR A 220 -39.27 -8.21 -4.97
N GLU A 221 -39.77 -9.34 -5.48
CA GLU A 221 -39.02 -10.56 -5.70
C GLU A 221 -37.87 -10.36 -6.69
N PHE A 222 -38.10 -9.56 -7.73
CA PHE A 222 -37.07 -9.17 -8.68
C PHE A 222 -36.01 -8.32 -7.98
N LEU A 223 -36.42 -7.28 -7.24
CA LEU A 223 -35.49 -6.42 -6.49
C LEU A 223 -34.63 -7.21 -5.49
N ASN A 224 -35.23 -8.15 -4.76
CA ASN A 224 -34.55 -9.02 -3.80
C ASN A 224 -33.50 -9.92 -4.46
N SER A 225 -33.66 -10.25 -5.74
CA SER A 225 -32.70 -11.06 -6.51
C SER A 225 -31.46 -10.28 -6.98
N LEU A 226 -31.49 -8.95 -6.94
CA LEU A 226 -30.40 -8.11 -7.41
C LEU A 226 -29.24 -8.06 -6.41
N ASP A 227 -28.05 -8.44 -6.87
CA ASP A 227 -26.78 -8.20 -6.18
C ASP A 227 -26.01 -7.09 -6.90
N VAL A 228 -26.29 -5.85 -6.51
CA VAL A 228 -25.71 -4.66 -7.13
C VAL A 228 -24.45 -4.26 -6.39
N GLN A 229 -23.42 -3.86 -7.15
CA GLN A 229 -22.16 -3.42 -6.58
C GLN A 229 -22.36 -2.25 -5.60
N GLY A 230 -21.70 -2.32 -4.44
CA GLY A 230 -21.81 -1.28 -3.41
C GLY A 230 -23.10 -1.33 -2.60
N THR A 231 -23.99 -2.30 -2.85
CA THR A 231 -25.13 -2.61 -2.00
C THR A 231 -24.88 -3.88 -1.17
N PRO A 232 -25.42 -3.94 0.06
CA PRO A 232 -25.41 -5.17 0.84
C PRO A 232 -26.37 -6.21 0.22
N PRO A 233 -26.12 -7.51 0.46
CA PRO A 233 -27.00 -8.57 -0.03
C PRO A 233 -28.40 -8.45 0.57
N HIS A 234 -29.42 -8.90 -0.18
CA HIS A 234 -30.79 -8.99 0.32
C HIS A 234 -30.85 -9.84 1.60
N ASN A 235 -30.28 -11.03 1.56
CA ASN A 235 -30.17 -11.93 2.72
C ASN A 235 -28.75 -11.85 3.31
N LEU A 236 -28.56 -10.98 4.29
CA LEU A 236 -27.28 -10.89 5.01
C LEU A 236 -27.23 -11.96 6.10
N GLN A 237 -26.29 -12.90 6.00
CA GLN A 237 -26.09 -13.97 6.95
C GLN A 237 -24.80 -13.76 7.75
N VAL A 238 -24.92 -13.63 9.07
CA VAL A 238 -23.80 -13.34 9.96
C VAL A 238 -23.83 -14.19 11.23
N LYS A 239 -22.65 -14.61 11.71
CA LYS A 239 -22.45 -15.22 13.04
C LYS A 239 -21.68 -14.25 13.92
N VAL A 240 -21.84 -14.36 15.25
CA VAL A 240 -20.91 -13.73 16.20
C VAL A 240 -19.50 -14.22 15.90
N GLY A 241 -18.54 -13.30 15.84
CA GLY A 241 -17.15 -13.59 15.43
C GLY A 241 -16.90 -13.48 13.91
N SER A 242 -17.90 -13.17 13.09
CA SER A 242 -17.68 -12.90 11.66
C SER A 242 -16.93 -11.59 11.43
N ILE A 243 -15.95 -11.58 10.53
CA ILE A 243 -15.36 -10.32 10.04
C ILE A 243 -16.32 -9.70 9.03
N ILE A 244 -16.60 -8.42 9.21
CA ILE A 244 -17.42 -7.63 8.30
C ILE A 244 -16.68 -6.37 7.85
N ILE A 245 -16.98 -5.92 6.64
CA ILE A 245 -16.54 -4.63 6.11
C ILE A 245 -17.74 -3.70 5.94
N MET A 246 -17.55 -2.43 6.29
CA MET A 246 -18.53 -1.37 6.10
C MET A 246 -18.58 -0.92 4.63
N LEU A 247 -19.78 -0.75 4.07
CA LEU A 247 -20.03 -0.26 2.71
C LEU A 247 -20.30 1.25 2.64
N ARG A 248 -20.58 1.88 3.78
CA ARG A 248 -20.88 3.30 3.92
C ARG A 248 -20.25 3.84 5.21
N ASN A 249 -19.73 5.05 5.13
CA ASN A 249 -19.32 5.79 6.32
C ASN A 249 -20.57 6.13 7.12
N LEU A 250 -20.58 5.77 8.40
CA LEU A 250 -21.64 6.10 9.33
C LEU A 250 -21.11 7.07 10.37
N ASN A 251 -21.93 8.07 10.71
CA ASN A 251 -21.78 8.76 11.98
C ASN A 251 -22.63 7.99 13.00
N PRO A 252 -22.01 7.36 14.02
CA PRO A 252 -22.75 6.55 14.96
C PRO A 252 -23.83 7.41 15.64
N PRO A 253 -25.08 6.93 15.73
CA PRO A 253 -26.12 7.67 16.42
C PRO A 253 -25.74 7.82 17.89
N LYS A 254 -25.83 9.05 18.43
CA LYS A 254 -25.78 9.26 19.88
C LYS A 254 -27.01 8.58 20.48
N LEU A 255 -26.83 7.47 21.18
CA LEU A 255 -27.94 6.77 21.81
C LEU A 255 -28.47 7.57 23.00
N CYS A 256 -29.79 7.69 23.09
CA CYS A 256 -30.48 8.25 24.25
C CYS A 256 -30.93 7.12 25.18
N ASN A 257 -30.93 7.38 26.48
CA ASN A 257 -31.44 6.45 27.49
C ASN A 257 -32.89 6.02 27.14
N GLY A 258 -33.15 4.71 27.09
CA GLY A 258 -34.45 4.14 26.76
C GLY A 258 -34.62 3.66 25.31
N ALA A 259 -33.63 3.85 24.43
CA ALA A 259 -33.67 3.29 23.08
C ALA A 259 -33.60 1.75 23.12
N ARG A 260 -34.67 1.09 22.66
CA ARG A 260 -34.69 -0.37 22.47
C ARG A 260 -33.89 -0.74 21.22
N LEU A 261 -32.69 -1.29 21.41
CA LEU A 261 -31.70 -1.62 20.38
C LEU A 261 -31.96 -2.97 19.68
N ASN A 262 -33.21 -3.27 19.28
CA ASN A 262 -33.53 -4.59 18.74
C ASN A 262 -33.09 -4.81 17.28
N ASN A 263 -32.58 -3.78 16.60
CA ASN A 263 -32.26 -3.80 15.16
C ASN A 263 -30.89 -3.20 14.83
N VAL A 264 -29.88 -3.49 15.65
CA VAL A 264 -28.48 -3.06 15.41
C VAL A 264 -27.53 -4.26 15.42
N ILE A 265 -26.44 -4.17 14.65
CA ILE A 265 -25.29 -5.06 14.77
C ILE A 265 -24.26 -4.36 15.64
N GLN A 266 -23.87 -4.98 16.75
CA GLN A 266 -22.70 -4.57 17.53
C GLN A 266 -21.44 -5.21 16.92
N SER A 267 -20.41 -4.41 16.71
CA SER A 267 -19.13 -4.84 16.14
C SER A 267 -17.97 -4.10 16.79
N THR A 268 -16.79 -4.68 16.75
CA THR A 268 -15.55 -4.06 17.24
C THR A 268 -14.67 -3.70 16.06
N ILE A 269 -14.11 -2.50 16.05
CA ILE A 269 -13.19 -2.06 15.00
C ILE A 269 -11.85 -2.81 15.16
N ILE A 270 -11.43 -3.53 14.12
CA ILE A 270 -10.21 -4.36 14.15
C ILE A 270 -8.97 -3.70 13.54
N LYS A 271 -9.15 -2.65 12.72
CA LYS A 271 -8.05 -1.94 12.01
C LYS A 271 -8.22 -0.42 12.08
N GLY A 272 -7.10 0.29 12.01
CA GLY A 272 -7.05 1.76 11.94
C GLY A 272 -7.01 2.46 13.30
N ASN A 273 -7.20 3.78 13.29
CA ASN A 273 -7.00 4.65 14.46
C ASN A 273 -7.97 4.38 15.61
N PHE A 274 -9.12 3.77 15.33
CA PHE A 274 -10.19 3.48 16.30
C PHE A 274 -10.22 2.00 16.69
N LYS A 275 -9.11 1.26 16.51
CA LYS A 275 -9.03 -0.17 16.83
C LYS A 275 -9.41 -0.43 18.29
N GLY A 276 -10.28 -1.42 18.51
CA GLY A 276 -10.81 -1.81 19.81
C GLY A 276 -12.10 -1.09 20.22
N GLU A 277 -12.52 -0.04 19.50
CA GLU A 277 -13.79 0.63 19.80
C GLU A 277 -14.99 -0.21 19.35
N GLU A 278 -16.04 -0.19 20.17
CA GLU A 278 -17.33 -0.80 19.84
C GLU A 278 -18.20 0.17 19.04
N VAL A 279 -18.80 -0.34 17.97
CA VAL A 279 -19.72 0.40 17.11
C VAL A 279 -21.04 -0.33 16.96
N LEU A 280 -22.12 0.44 16.94
CA LEU A 280 -23.46 -0.05 16.65
C LEU A 280 -23.83 0.36 15.24
N ILE A 281 -24.15 -0.64 14.42
CA ILE A 281 -24.42 -0.50 13.00
C ILE A 281 -25.93 -0.68 12.80
N PRO A 282 -26.68 0.40 12.51
CA PRO A 282 -28.10 0.31 12.15
C PRO A 282 -28.27 -0.07 10.67
N ARG A 283 -29.50 -0.46 10.32
CA ARG A 283 -29.92 -0.54 8.92
C ARG A 283 -30.04 0.88 8.35
N ILE A 284 -29.55 1.08 7.12
CA ILE A 284 -29.68 2.34 6.40
C ILE A 284 -30.30 2.10 5.02
N PRO A 285 -31.00 3.10 4.44
CA PRO A 285 -31.39 3.05 3.04
C PRO A 285 -30.17 3.27 2.13
N ILE A 286 -30.04 2.43 1.11
CA ILE A 286 -29.02 2.53 0.07
C ILE A 286 -29.73 2.52 -1.28
N ILE A 287 -29.43 3.52 -2.11
CA ILE A 287 -29.93 3.65 -3.48
C ILE A 287 -28.72 3.42 -4.41
N PRO A 288 -28.70 2.35 -5.21
CA PRO A 288 -27.66 2.15 -6.21
C PRO A 288 -27.84 3.13 -7.37
N THR A 289 -26.72 3.55 -7.95
CA THR A 289 -26.68 4.51 -9.07
C THR A 289 -26.56 3.84 -10.44
N ASP A 290 -26.19 2.55 -10.47
CA ASP A 290 -25.69 1.89 -11.67
C ASP A 290 -26.77 1.03 -12.35
N LEU A 291 -28.05 1.37 -12.14
CA LEU A 291 -29.20 0.68 -12.72
C LEU A 291 -30.07 1.64 -13.55
N PRO A 292 -30.77 1.14 -14.59
CA PRO A 292 -31.64 1.96 -15.43
C PRO A 292 -32.93 2.42 -14.74
N PHE A 293 -33.16 1.98 -13.50
CA PHE A 293 -34.27 2.37 -12.63
C PHE A 293 -33.74 2.63 -11.22
N GLN A 294 -34.50 3.38 -10.42
CA GLN A 294 -34.12 3.69 -9.05
C GLN A 294 -34.88 2.80 -8.07
N PHE A 295 -34.13 2.04 -7.26
CA PHE A 295 -34.69 1.29 -6.14
C PHE A 295 -33.89 1.56 -4.87
N LYS A 296 -34.53 1.31 -3.74
CA LYS A 296 -34.01 1.56 -2.40
C LYS A 296 -33.94 0.23 -1.65
N ARG A 297 -32.77 -0.11 -1.13
CA ARG A 297 -32.55 -1.26 -0.24
C ARG A 297 -32.28 -0.77 1.18
N ILE A 298 -33.13 -1.12 2.13
CA ILE A 298 -32.90 -0.87 3.57
C ILE A 298 -32.26 -2.10 4.18
N GLN A 299 -30.99 -1.98 4.56
CA GLN A 299 -30.20 -3.09 5.10
C GLN A 299 -29.01 -2.56 5.92
N PHE A 300 -28.38 -3.42 6.72
CA PHE A 300 -27.08 -3.11 7.33
C PHE A 300 -26.04 -2.87 6.24
N PRO A 301 -25.28 -1.76 6.27
CA PRO A 301 -24.31 -1.42 5.24
C PRO A 301 -23.02 -2.23 5.40
N VAL A 302 -23.11 -3.56 5.43
CA VAL A 302 -21.98 -4.46 5.69
C VAL A 302 -21.98 -5.67 4.76
N ARG A 303 -20.80 -6.27 4.55
CA ARG A 303 -20.61 -7.59 3.94
C ARG A 303 -19.57 -8.37 4.72
N LEU A 304 -19.57 -9.70 4.60
CA LEU A 304 -18.49 -10.54 5.12
C LEU A 304 -17.16 -10.18 4.46
N ALA A 305 -16.08 -10.28 5.23
CA ALA A 305 -14.76 -9.81 4.82
C ALA A 305 -13.61 -10.68 5.35
N PHE A 306 -13.78 -12.00 5.38
CA PHE A 306 -12.65 -12.94 5.48
C PHE A 306 -11.89 -13.04 4.16
N ALA A 307 -12.61 -12.83 3.06
CA ALA A 307 -12.08 -12.68 1.73
C ALA A 307 -12.56 -11.38 1.11
N MET A 308 -11.75 -10.81 0.21
CA MET A 308 -12.12 -9.65 -0.60
C MET A 308 -11.64 -9.79 -2.04
N THR A 309 -12.13 -8.91 -2.91
CA THR A 309 -11.63 -8.88 -4.29
C THR A 309 -10.25 -8.25 -4.36
N ILE A 310 -9.44 -8.71 -5.31
CA ILE A 310 -8.12 -8.14 -5.60
C ILE A 310 -8.18 -6.61 -5.71
N ASN A 311 -9.17 -6.10 -6.43
CA ASN A 311 -9.35 -4.66 -6.64
C ASN A 311 -9.61 -3.89 -5.33
N LYS A 312 -10.19 -4.51 -4.31
CA LYS A 312 -10.44 -3.90 -3.00
C LYS A 312 -9.24 -3.96 -2.06
N SER A 313 -8.34 -4.92 -2.27
CA SER A 313 -7.12 -5.11 -1.46
C SER A 313 -6.00 -4.11 -1.75
N GLN A 314 -6.16 -3.29 -2.80
CA GLN A 314 -5.12 -2.35 -3.20
C GLN A 314 -4.86 -1.32 -2.09
N GLY A 315 -3.59 -1.20 -1.69
CA GLY A 315 -3.15 -0.28 -0.63
C GLY A 315 -3.24 -0.85 0.79
N GLN A 316 -3.69 -2.09 0.96
CA GLN A 316 -3.63 -2.78 2.24
C GLN A 316 -2.35 -3.63 2.32
N SER A 317 -1.76 -3.73 3.52
CA SER A 317 -0.67 -4.66 3.84
C SER A 317 -1.22 -5.73 4.79
N LEU A 318 -0.77 -6.97 4.59
CA LEU A 318 -1.21 -8.14 5.36
C LEU A 318 0.00 -8.95 5.82
N GLU A 319 -0.05 -9.54 7.02
CA GLU A 319 0.98 -10.49 7.44
C GLU A 319 0.85 -11.83 6.73
N VAL A 320 -0.37 -12.28 6.46
CA VAL A 320 -0.67 -13.55 5.78
C VAL A 320 -1.74 -13.34 4.72
N CYS A 321 -1.49 -13.80 3.51
CA CYS A 321 -2.43 -13.68 2.40
C CYS A 321 -2.63 -15.02 1.70
N GLY A 322 -3.88 -15.39 1.49
CA GLY A 322 -4.26 -16.39 0.51
C GLY A 322 -4.63 -15.73 -0.82
N ILE A 323 -4.32 -16.35 -1.94
CA ILE A 323 -4.82 -15.95 -3.26
C ILE A 323 -5.53 -17.15 -3.88
N ASN A 324 -6.83 -17.02 -4.09
CA ASN A 324 -7.62 -17.96 -4.85
C ASN A 324 -7.58 -17.58 -6.34
N LEU A 325 -6.88 -18.39 -7.14
CA LEU A 325 -6.76 -18.29 -8.59
C LEU A 325 -7.44 -19.48 -9.29
N GLU A 326 -8.45 -20.11 -8.66
CA GLU A 326 -9.36 -21.05 -9.35
C GLU A 326 -9.83 -20.47 -10.68
N PHE A 327 -10.09 -19.15 -10.67
CA PHE A 327 -10.24 -18.36 -11.87
C PHE A 327 -9.14 -17.30 -11.96
N PRO A 328 -8.49 -17.17 -13.12
CA PRO A 328 -7.33 -16.31 -13.27
C PRO A 328 -7.69 -14.82 -13.16
N CYS A 329 -6.68 -14.01 -12.85
CA CYS A 329 -6.77 -12.56 -12.97
C CYS A 329 -7.15 -12.15 -14.40
N PHE A 330 -7.94 -11.10 -14.54
CA PHE A 330 -8.52 -10.66 -15.82
C PHE A 330 -8.14 -9.22 -16.20
N SER A 331 -7.44 -8.49 -15.31
CA SER A 331 -6.98 -7.12 -15.56
C SER A 331 -5.48 -6.97 -15.35
N HIS A 332 -4.93 -5.90 -15.92
CA HIS A 332 -3.52 -5.57 -15.86
C HIS A 332 -3.01 -5.47 -14.42
N GLY A 333 -1.91 -6.15 -14.14
CA GLY A 333 -1.17 -5.99 -12.89
C GLY A 333 -1.88 -6.56 -11.65
N GLN A 334 -3.08 -7.15 -11.77
CA GLN A 334 -3.81 -7.72 -10.64
C GLN A 334 -2.98 -8.76 -9.88
N LEU A 335 -2.31 -9.66 -10.61
CA LEU A 335 -1.49 -10.72 -10.02
C LEU A 335 -0.24 -10.16 -9.30
N TYR A 336 0.34 -9.08 -9.81
CA TYR A 336 1.41 -8.36 -9.13
C TYR A 336 0.89 -7.64 -7.87
N VAL A 337 -0.24 -6.95 -7.98
CA VAL A 337 -0.87 -6.23 -6.86
C VAL A 337 -1.19 -7.19 -5.72
N THR A 338 -1.76 -8.36 -5.98
CA THR A 338 -2.03 -9.34 -4.92
C THR A 338 -0.77 -9.95 -4.33
N SER A 339 0.19 -10.34 -5.17
CA SER A 339 1.40 -11.03 -4.69
C SER A 339 2.31 -10.09 -3.89
N SER A 340 2.18 -8.77 -4.08
CA SER A 340 2.90 -7.75 -3.31
C SER A 340 2.26 -7.40 -1.96
N ARG A 341 1.12 -8.02 -1.58
CA ARG A 341 0.45 -7.73 -0.30
C ARG A 341 1.20 -8.23 0.94
N VAL A 342 2.11 -9.20 0.76
CA VAL A 342 2.83 -9.88 1.84
C VAL A 342 4.34 -9.71 1.67
N GLY A 343 5.05 -9.49 2.77
CA GLY A 343 6.50 -9.27 2.75
C GLY A 343 7.36 -10.55 2.68
N LYS A 344 6.76 -11.74 2.86
CA LYS A 344 7.46 -13.03 2.96
C LYS A 344 6.79 -14.09 2.08
N PRO A 345 7.56 -14.89 1.31
CA PRO A 345 6.99 -15.98 0.50
C PRO A 345 6.26 -17.04 1.33
N SER A 346 6.75 -17.34 2.53
CA SER A 346 6.17 -18.33 3.46
C SER A 346 4.80 -17.92 4.02
N SER A 347 4.39 -16.68 3.79
CA SER A 347 3.11 -16.13 4.26
C SER A 347 2.16 -15.83 3.09
N LEU A 348 2.55 -16.23 1.87
CA LEU A 348 1.76 -16.14 0.66
C LEU A 348 1.33 -17.55 0.23
N PHE A 349 0.03 -17.83 0.33
CA PHE A 349 -0.55 -19.10 -0.08
C PHE A 349 -1.33 -18.92 -1.38
N ILE A 350 -1.14 -19.81 -2.36
CA ILE A 350 -1.83 -19.71 -3.66
C ILE A 350 -2.53 -21.02 -3.99
N PHE A 351 -3.83 -20.95 -4.25
CA PHE A 351 -4.57 -22.01 -4.92
C PHE A 351 -4.71 -21.67 -6.40
N ALA A 352 -4.14 -22.50 -7.28
CA ALA A 352 -4.26 -22.36 -8.72
C ALA A 352 -4.28 -23.75 -9.37
N THR A 353 -5.13 -23.94 -10.38
CA THR A 353 -5.18 -25.20 -11.12
C THR A 353 -3.82 -25.50 -11.76
N GLU A 354 -3.28 -26.69 -11.53
CA GLU A 354 -1.94 -27.11 -11.98
C GLU A 354 -0.80 -26.17 -11.53
N ASN A 355 -1.00 -25.36 -10.49
CA ASN A 355 -0.06 -24.34 -10.02
C ASN A 355 0.31 -23.29 -11.10
N LYS A 356 -0.58 -23.09 -12.08
CA LYS A 356 -0.41 -22.17 -13.21
C LYS A 356 -1.53 -21.13 -13.25
N THR A 357 -1.24 -19.96 -13.81
CA THR A 357 -2.25 -18.89 -13.93
C THR A 357 -1.94 -17.95 -15.10
N LYS A 358 -2.89 -17.07 -15.45
CA LYS A 358 -2.66 -16.01 -16.43
C LYS A 358 -2.05 -14.79 -15.75
N ASN A 359 -0.99 -14.25 -16.34
CA ASN A 359 -0.44 -12.95 -15.97
C ASN A 359 -0.75 -11.93 -17.07
N ILE A 360 -1.56 -10.92 -16.75
CA ILE A 360 -1.97 -9.89 -17.71
C ILE A 360 -1.13 -8.64 -17.48
N VAL A 361 -0.24 -8.36 -18.42
CA VAL A 361 0.69 -7.22 -18.38
C VAL A 361 0.58 -6.44 -19.69
N TYR A 362 0.11 -5.20 -19.62
CA TYR A 362 0.10 -4.28 -20.75
C TYR A 362 1.42 -3.50 -20.76
N LYS A 363 2.29 -3.80 -21.73
CA LYS A 363 3.62 -3.17 -21.83
C LYS A 363 3.55 -1.64 -21.95
N ASN A 364 2.52 -1.12 -22.62
CA ASN A 364 2.29 0.32 -22.79
C ASN A 364 2.03 1.06 -21.46
N ALA A 365 1.68 0.34 -20.39
CA ALA A 365 1.43 0.91 -19.07
C ALA A 365 2.69 0.93 -18.17
N LEU A 366 3.81 0.36 -18.61
CA LEU A 366 5.06 0.22 -17.85
C LEU A 366 6.11 1.31 -18.18
N ASN A 367 5.70 2.38 -18.89
CA ASN A 367 6.59 3.41 -19.43
C ASN A 367 7.43 4.14 -18.38
#